data_AF-A0A969C605-F1
#
_entry.id   AF-A0A969C605-F1
#
_cell.length_a   1.000
_cell.length_b   1.000
_cell.length_c   1.000
_cell.angle_alpha   90.00
_cell.angle_beta   90.00
_cell.angle_gamma   90.00
#
_symmetry.space_group_name_H-M   'P 1'
#
loop_
_entity.id
_entity.type
_entity.pdbx_description
1 polymer ?
#
loop_
_entity_poly.entity_id
_entity_poly.type
_entity_poly.pdbx_seq_one_letter_code
_entity_poly.pdbx_strand_id
1 'polypeptide(L)'
;MQALIDAIVSGDQTRWVPLAWAALLATAVALYVILDGFDLGIGILFPFMPAEDDRDVMMNSVAPFWDGNETWLILGGGGLFVAFPLAYGIIMPAVYLPMIIMLLALVFRGVAFEFRWVAKRSLFAVPFLGWMMWMAGYVGIKRGDARSRERMLAKCRRQLELGNTILDVGMRREEVV
;
A
#
# COMPACT_ATOMS: atom_id res chain seq x y z
N MET A 1 -19.95 27.43 -0.02
CA MET A 1 -19.00 28.36 -0.67
C MET A 1 -19.13 29.78 -0.09
N GLN A 2 -20.33 30.37 -0.04
CA GLN A 2 -20.54 31.72 0.53
C GLN A 2 -20.15 31.84 2.02
N ALA A 3 -20.55 30.89 2.86
CA ALA A 3 -20.15 30.84 4.28
C ALA A 3 -18.63 30.71 4.52
N LEU A 4 -17.90 30.21 3.52
CA LEU A 4 -16.45 30.03 3.56
C LEU A 4 -15.74 31.35 3.25
N ILE A 5 -16.29 32.13 2.32
CA ILE A 5 -15.85 33.51 2.00
C ILE A 5 -16.12 34.44 3.20
N ASP A 6 -17.32 34.37 3.78
CA ASP A 6 -17.72 35.23 4.90
C ASP A 6 -16.89 34.97 6.17
N ALA A 7 -16.46 33.71 6.41
CA ALA A 7 -15.58 33.36 7.53
C ALA A 7 -14.13 33.81 7.33
N ILE A 8 -13.63 33.84 6.08
CA ILE A 8 -12.29 34.34 5.74
C ILE A 8 -12.23 35.87 5.84
N VAL A 9 -13.29 36.57 5.41
CA VAL A 9 -13.37 38.04 5.42
C VAL A 9 -13.66 38.59 6.83
N SER A 10 -14.34 37.83 7.70
CA SER A 10 -14.72 38.29 9.05
C SER A 10 -13.63 38.18 10.12
N GLY A 11 -12.48 37.56 9.83
CA GLY A 11 -11.36 37.46 10.78
C GLY A 11 -11.60 36.56 12.01
N ASP A 12 -12.74 35.88 12.08
CA ASP A 12 -13.12 34.99 13.19
C ASP A 12 -12.32 33.68 13.16
N GLN A 13 -11.15 33.68 13.79
CA GLN A 13 -10.27 32.50 13.92
C GLN A 13 -10.99 31.26 14.46
N THR A 14 -12.07 31.43 15.22
CA THR A 14 -12.77 30.33 15.88
C THR A 14 -13.62 29.51 14.89
N ARG A 15 -14.01 30.07 13.74
CA ARG A 15 -14.89 29.38 12.77
C ARG A 15 -14.18 28.76 11.58
N TRP A 16 -13.13 29.40 11.05
CA TRP A 16 -12.49 28.89 9.83
C TRP A 16 -11.43 27.82 10.09
N VAL A 17 -10.78 27.81 11.27
CA VAL A 17 -9.78 26.79 11.61
C VAL A 17 -10.37 25.38 11.62
N PRO A 18 -11.52 25.11 12.27
CA PRO A 18 -12.14 23.79 12.22
C PRO A 18 -12.58 23.40 10.81
N LEU A 19 -13.09 24.35 10.00
CA LEU A 19 -13.50 24.09 8.63
C LEU A 19 -12.30 23.74 7.73
N ALA A 20 -11.17 24.43 7.90
CA ALA A 20 -9.93 24.13 7.19
C ALA A 20 -9.41 22.73 7.54
N TRP A 21 -9.39 22.38 8.83
CA TRP A 21 -9.02 21.02 9.28
C TRP A 21 -9.99 19.95 8.77
N ALA A 22 -11.29 20.20 8.80
CA ALA A 22 -12.28 19.28 8.27
C ALA A 22 -12.10 19.07 6.75
N ALA A 23 -11.82 20.14 5.99
CA ALA A 23 -11.54 20.05 4.56
C ALA A 23 -10.24 19.28 4.28
N LEU A 24 -9.18 19.51 5.07
CA LEU A 24 -7.92 18.79 4.97
C LEU A 24 -8.11 17.29 5.23
N LEU A 25 -8.83 16.94 6.31
CA LEU A 25 -9.11 15.55 6.65
C LEU A 25 -10.01 14.86 5.63
N ALA A 26 -11.05 15.55 5.14
CA ALA A 26 -11.90 15.02 4.08
C ALA A 26 -11.10 14.75 2.80
N THR A 27 -10.18 15.66 2.46
CA THR A 27 -9.27 15.49 1.31
C THR A 27 -8.33 14.33 1.53
N ALA A 28 -7.71 14.20 2.71
CA ALA A 28 -6.81 13.10 3.02
C ALA A 28 -7.50 11.74 2.93
N VAL A 29 -8.70 11.61 3.48
CA VAL A 29 -9.50 10.38 3.39
C VAL A 29 -9.92 10.09 1.95
N ALA A 30 -10.37 11.11 1.20
CA ALA A 30 -10.74 10.93 -0.20
C ALA A 30 -9.55 10.47 -1.05
N LEU A 31 -8.38 11.08 -0.87
CA LEU A 31 -7.15 10.68 -1.55
C LEU A 31 -6.75 9.24 -1.19
N TYR A 32 -6.80 8.88 0.09
CA TYR A 32 -6.55 7.49 0.51
C TYR A 32 -7.50 6.52 -0.19
N VAL A 33 -8.81 6.77 -0.17
CA VAL A 33 -9.80 5.87 -0.80
C VAL A 33 -9.57 5.73 -2.30
N ILE A 34 -9.22 6.81 -3.00
CA ILE A 34 -8.99 6.79 -4.45
C ILE A 34 -7.68 6.05 -4.78
N LEU A 35 -6.59 6.42 -4.11
CA LEU A 35 -5.26 5.89 -4.40
C LEU A 35 -5.12 4.43 -3.96
N ASP A 36 -5.52 4.13 -2.71
CA ASP A 36 -5.50 2.76 -2.18
C ASP A 36 -6.56 1.88 -2.88
N GLY A 37 -7.69 2.46 -3.29
CA GLY A 37 -8.71 1.79 -4.09
C GLY A 37 -8.21 1.35 -5.47
N PHE A 38 -7.31 2.12 -6.09
CA PHE A 38 -6.62 1.72 -7.32
C PHE A 38 -5.70 0.51 -7.07
N ASP A 39 -4.90 0.53 -5.99
CA ASP A 39 -4.01 -0.58 -5.63
C ASP A 39 -4.79 -1.88 -5.38
N LEU A 40 -5.89 -1.78 -4.63
CA LEU A 40 -6.80 -2.90 -4.37
C LEU A 40 -7.47 -3.40 -5.66
N GLY A 41 -7.85 -2.49 -6.57
CA GLY A 41 -8.39 -2.82 -7.88
C GLY A 41 -7.42 -3.63 -8.73
N ILE A 42 -6.15 -3.22 -8.77
CA ILE A 42 -5.06 -3.97 -9.43
C ILE A 42 -4.88 -5.34 -8.76
N GLY A 43 -4.92 -5.43 -7.43
CA GLY A 43 -4.83 -6.69 -6.70
C GLY A 43 -5.98 -7.67 -7.01
N ILE A 44 -7.21 -7.16 -7.19
CA ILE A 44 -8.37 -7.96 -7.61
C ILE A 44 -8.22 -8.46 -9.05
N LEU A 45 -7.71 -7.61 -9.96
CA LEU A 45 -7.53 -7.95 -11.37
C LEU A 45 -6.33 -8.87 -11.62
N PHE A 46 -5.32 -8.84 -10.75
CA PHE A 46 -4.08 -9.61 -10.86
C PHE A 46 -4.26 -11.11 -11.19
N PRO A 47 -5.10 -11.90 -10.49
CA PRO A 47 -5.29 -13.32 -10.79
C PRO A 47 -5.92 -13.59 -12.16
N PHE A 48 -6.61 -12.62 -12.75
CA PHE A 48 -7.32 -12.76 -14.02
C PHE A 48 -6.43 -12.54 -15.25
N MET A 49 -5.19 -12.03 -15.08
CA MET A 49 -4.30 -11.81 -16.22
C MET A 49 -3.52 -13.08 -16.60
N PRO A 50 -3.61 -13.58 -17.84
CA PRO A 50 -3.01 -14.85 -18.22
C PRO A 50 -1.49 -14.79 -18.45
N ALA A 51 -0.94 -13.63 -18.83
CA ALA A 51 0.49 -13.48 -19.12
C ALA A 51 1.28 -13.01 -17.88
N GLU A 52 2.47 -13.59 -17.66
CA GLU A 52 3.40 -13.15 -16.60
C GLU A 52 3.87 -11.70 -16.84
N ASP A 53 4.10 -11.31 -18.10
CA ASP A 53 4.57 -9.96 -18.46
C ASP A 53 3.53 -8.87 -18.13
N ASP A 54 2.24 -9.12 -18.36
CA ASP A 54 1.15 -8.19 -18.02
C ASP A 54 1.02 -8.02 -16.50
N ARG A 55 1.20 -9.11 -15.74
CA ARG A 55 1.22 -9.09 -14.26
C ARG A 55 2.41 -8.28 -13.74
N ASP A 56 3.56 -8.39 -14.38
CA ASP A 56 4.74 -7.61 -14.03
C ASP A 56 4.53 -6.11 -14.28
N VAL A 57 3.91 -5.73 -15.41
CA VAL A 57 3.54 -4.34 -15.71
C VAL A 57 2.53 -3.79 -14.69
N MET A 58 1.51 -4.55 -14.33
CA MET A 58 0.52 -4.15 -13.31
C MET A 58 1.18 -3.87 -11.96
N MET A 59 2.11 -4.73 -11.51
CA MET A 59 2.81 -4.53 -10.24
C MET A 59 3.77 -3.34 -10.29
N ASN A 60 4.53 -3.20 -11.39
CA ASN A 60 5.47 -2.09 -11.56
C ASN A 60 4.78 -0.73 -11.62
N SER A 61 3.47 -0.69 -11.91
CA SER A 61 2.68 0.55 -11.91
C SER A 61 2.26 1.04 -10.51
N VAL A 62 2.22 0.15 -9.52
CA VAL A 62 1.75 0.44 -8.14
C VAL A 62 2.91 0.57 -7.17
N ALA A 63 3.95 -0.24 -7.38
CA ALA A 63 5.05 -0.38 -6.44
C ALA A 63 5.85 0.89 -6.06
N PRO A 64 6.00 1.92 -6.93
CA PRO A 64 6.66 3.16 -6.49
C PRO A 64 5.75 4.11 -5.69
N PHE A 65 4.44 3.88 -5.64
CA PHE A 65 3.48 4.83 -5.06
C PHE A 65 2.71 4.30 -3.84
N TRP A 66 2.59 2.98 -3.67
CA TRP A 66 1.74 2.37 -2.63
C TRP A 66 2.13 2.79 -1.20
N ASP A 67 3.42 2.93 -0.89
CA ASP A 67 3.89 3.38 0.43
C ASP A 67 3.46 4.84 0.71
N GLY A 68 3.44 5.67 -0.35
CA GLY A 68 2.89 7.02 -0.30
C GLY A 68 1.39 7.05 0.02
N ASN A 69 0.63 6.05 -0.42
CA ASN A 69 -0.81 5.99 -0.19
C ASN A 69 -1.15 5.83 1.29
N GLU A 70 -0.35 5.07 2.05
CA GLU A 70 -0.55 4.84 3.48
C GLU A 70 -0.35 6.11 4.31
N THR A 71 0.46 7.07 3.82
CA THR A 71 0.66 8.36 4.51
C THR A 71 -0.64 9.17 4.63
N TRP A 72 -1.53 9.08 3.64
CA TRP A 72 -2.84 9.76 3.67
C TRP A 72 -3.75 9.19 4.77
N LEU A 73 -3.67 7.88 5.01
CA LEU A 73 -4.39 7.23 6.09
C LEU A 73 -3.89 7.71 7.46
N ILE A 74 -2.57 7.81 7.64
CA ILE A 74 -1.96 8.32 8.88
C ILE A 74 -2.34 9.78 9.10
N LEU A 75 -2.33 10.60 8.04
CA LEU A 75 -2.78 12.00 8.11
C LEU A 75 -4.27 12.08 8.51
N GLY A 76 -5.12 11.21 7.96
CA GLY A 76 -6.54 11.15 8.32
C GLY A 76 -6.76 10.77 9.78
N GLY A 77 -6.15 9.69 10.25
CA GLY A 77 -6.31 9.22 11.63
C GLY A 77 -5.65 10.13 12.68
N GLY A 78 -4.37 10.46 12.46
CA GLY A 78 -3.60 11.33 13.35
C GLY A 78 -4.09 12.78 13.32
N GLY A 79 -4.45 13.29 12.15
CA GLY A 79 -5.03 14.62 12.01
C GLY A 79 -6.41 14.72 12.68
N LEU A 80 -7.23 13.67 12.64
CA LEU A 80 -8.50 13.63 13.39
C LEU A 80 -8.25 13.68 14.90
N PHE A 81 -7.23 12.98 15.41
CA PHE A 81 -6.85 13.03 16.82
C PHE A 81 -6.41 14.44 17.26
N VAL A 82 -5.58 15.11 16.45
CA VAL A 82 -5.05 16.44 16.75
C VAL A 82 -6.13 17.53 16.63
N ALA A 83 -6.89 17.51 15.54
CA ALA A 83 -7.87 18.57 15.26
C ALA A 83 -9.21 18.37 15.97
N PHE A 84 -9.65 17.13 16.17
CA PHE A 84 -10.95 16.79 16.77
C PHE A 84 -10.87 15.60 17.75
N PRO A 85 -10.22 15.77 18.93
CA PRO A 85 -10.02 14.68 19.88
C PRO A 85 -11.30 13.98 20.33
N LEU A 86 -12.39 14.74 20.50
CA LEU A 86 -13.70 14.19 20.88
C LEU A 86 -14.28 13.30 19.77
N ALA A 87 -14.18 13.74 18.51
CA ALA A 87 -14.63 12.94 17.37
C ALA A 87 -13.80 11.66 17.24
N TYR A 88 -12.48 11.76 17.40
CA TYR A 88 -11.58 10.60 17.44
C TYR A 88 -11.98 9.60 18.52
N GLY A 89 -12.26 10.07 19.74
CA GLY A 89 -12.65 9.23 20.88
C GLY A 89 -14.01 8.53 20.71
N ILE A 90 -14.87 9.02 19.82
CA ILE A 90 -16.16 8.39 19.50
C ILE A 90 -16.03 7.45 18.30
N ILE A 91 -15.36 7.92 17.24
CA ILE A 91 -15.27 7.20 15.96
C ILE A 91 -14.36 5.98 16.10
N MET A 92 -13.17 6.13 16.67
CA MET A 92 -12.18 5.03 16.70
C MET A 92 -12.68 3.77 17.44
N PRO A 93 -13.37 3.88 18.59
CA PRO A 93 -14.01 2.70 19.19
C PRO A 93 -15.11 2.10 18.31
N ALA A 94 -15.90 2.93 17.62
CA ALA A 94 -16.99 2.45 16.75
C ALA A 94 -16.48 1.68 15.52
N VAL A 95 -15.31 2.05 14.99
CA VAL A 95 -14.68 1.39 13.84
C VAL A 95 -13.47 0.53 14.21
N TYR A 96 -13.29 0.21 15.49
CA TYR A 96 -12.08 -0.46 16.00
C TYR A 96 -11.77 -1.77 15.27
N LEU A 97 -12.78 -2.63 15.12
CA LEU A 97 -12.61 -3.93 14.46
C LEU A 97 -12.33 -3.79 12.95
N PRO A 98 -13.11 -3.02 12.16
CA PRO A 98 -12.75 -2.70 10.78
C PRO A 98 -11.35 -2.11 10.62
N MET A 99 -10.96 -1.18 11.48
CA MET A 99 -9.63 -0.54 11.45
C MET A 99 -8.51 -1.55 11.66
N ILE A 100 -8.63 -2.45 12.63
CA ILE A 100 -7.61 -3.48 12.86
C ILE A 100 -7.50 -4.42 11.67
N ILE A 101 -8.63 -4.86 11.10
CA ILE A 101 -8.63 -5.75 9.94
C ILE A 101 -7.94 -5.07 8.75
N MET A 102 -8.26 -3.80 8.51
CA MET A 102 -7.65 -3.02 7.44
C MET A 102 -6.14 -2.84 7.65
N LEU A 103 -5.70 -2.44 8.84
CA LEU A 103 -4.27 -2.26 9.14
C LEU A 103 -3.49 -3.58 9.00
N LEU A 104 -4.06 -4.70 9.45
CA LEU A 104 -3.44 -6.02 9.25
C LEU A 104 -3.34 -6.37 7.77
N ALA A 105 -4.38 -6.08 6.97
CA ALA A 105 -4.35 -6.31 5.53
C ALA A 105 -3.29 -5.45 4.82
N LEU A 106 -3.12 -4.19 5.23
CA LEU A 106 -2.06 -3.30 4.72
C LEU A 106 -0.67 -3.82 5.04
N VAL A 107 -0.42 -4.28 6.28
CA VAL A 107 0.85 -4.92 6.66
C VAL A 107 1.14 -6.14 5.79
N PHE A 108 0.16 -7.01 5.58
CA PHE A 108 0.34 -8.17 4.71
C PHE A 108 0.58 -7.78 3.25
N ARG A 109 -0.07 -6.72 2.75
CA ARG A 109 0.15 -6.17 1.42
C ARG A 109 1.58 -5.64 1.26
N GLY A 110 2.07 -4.86 2.21
CA GLY A 110 3.44 -4.34 2.18
C GLY A 110 4.50 -5.45 2.20
N VAL A 111 4.31 -6.47 3.05
CA VAL A 111 5.16 -7.68 3.04
C VAL A 111 5.07 -8.41 1.70
N ALA A 112 3.88 -8.47 1.09
CA ALA A 112 3.68 -9.10 -0.21
C ALA A 112 4.28 -8.30 -1.39
N PHE A 113 4.53 -7.00 -1.26
CA PHE A 113 5.26 -6.24 -2.27
C PHE A 113 6.77 -6.34 -2.08
N GLU A 114 7.27 -6.13 -0.87
CA GLU A 114 8.70 -6.13 -0.55
C GLU A 114 9.40 -7.47 -0.86
N PHE A 115 8.74 -8.61 -0.64
CA PHE A 115 9.39 -9.92 -0.81
C PHE A 115 9.20 -10.58 -2.18
N ARG A 116 8.68 -9.87 -3.20
CA ARG A 116 8.13 -10.40 -4.48
C ARG A 116 9.00 -11.44 -5.20
N TRP A 117 10.31 -11.46 -4.95
CA TRP A 117 11.26 -12.26 -5.72
C TRP A 117 11.73 -13.55 -5.05
N VAL A 118 11.83 -13.59 -3.71
CA VAL A 118 12.37 -14.75 -2.99
C VAL A 118 11.67 -14.97 -1.66
N ALA A 119 10.90 -16.05 -1.58
CA ALA A 119 10.34 -16.52 -0.32
C ALA A 119 10.76 -17.95 0.00
N LYS A 120 10.99 -18.22 1.29
CA LYS A 120 11.16 -19.59 1.77
C LYS A 120 9.88 -20.36 1.48
N ARG A 121 10.02 -21.56 0.92
CA ARG A 121 8.88 -22.46 0.67
C ARG A 121 8.03 -22.74 1.91
N SER A 122 8.61 -22.64 3.12
CA SER A 122 7.90 -22.79 4.39
C SER A 122 6.94 -21.64 4.72
N LEU A 123 7.12 -20.44 4.14
CA LEU A 123 6.18 -19.32 4.32
C LEU A 123 4.85 -19.56 3.59
N PHE A 124 4.86 -20.32 2.49
CA PHE A 124 3.65 -20.72 1.78
C PHE A 124 2.74 -21.64 2.59
N ALA A 125 3.26 -22.26 3.66
CA ALA A 125 2.48 -23.10 4.56
C ALA A 125 1.75 -22.28 5.65
N VAL A 126 2.05 -20.99 5.80
CA VAL A 126 1.36 -20.11 6.75
C VAL A 126 0.03 -19.70 6.13
N PRO A 127 -1.13 -19.97 6.78
CA PRO A 127 -2.43 -19.55 6.27
C PRO A 127 -2.46 -18.02 6.11
N PHE A 128 -3.16 -17.52 5.09
CA PHE A 128 -3.26 -16.10 4.72
C PHE A 128 -1.97 -15.51 4.11
N LEU A 129 -0.83 -15.57 4.81
CA LEU A 129 0.46 -15.09 4.31
C LEU A 129 0.91 -15.89 3.08
N GLY A 130 0.86 -17.22 3.16
CA GLY A 130 1.22 -18.10 2.07
C GLY A 130 0.25 -18.04 0.88
N TRP A 131 -1.03 -17.77 1.15
CA TRP A 131 -2.05 -17.57 0.11
C TRP A 131 -1.79 -16.26 -0.64
N MET A 132 -1.50 -15.16 0.06
CA MET A 132 -1.15 -13.88 -0.56
C MET A 132 0.15 -13.94 -1.34
N MET A 133 1.18 -14.60 -0.82
CA MET A 133 2.45 -14.79 -1.53
C MET A 133 2.29 -15.66 -2.78
N TRP A 134 1.44 -16.70 -2.71
CA TRP A 134 1.09 -17.48 -3.90
C TRP A 134 0.32 -16.64 -4.93
N MET A 135 -0.67 -15.84 -4.49
CA MET A 135 -1.42 -14.94 -5.37
C MET A 135 -0.54 -13.86 -5.99
N ALA A 136 0.51 -13.39 -5.31
CA ALA A 136 1.45 -12.39 -5.79
C ALA A 136 2.59 -12.96 -6.68
N GLY A 137 2.54 -14.24 -7.04
CA GLY A 137 3.46 -14.85 -8.02
C GLY A 137 4.84 -15.25 -7.47
N TYR A 138 4.97 -15.41 -6.15
CA TYR A 138 6.27 -15.67 -5.51
C TYR A 138 6.87 -17.03 -5.90
N VAL A 139 8.18 -17.06 -6.16
CA VAL A 139 8.93 -18.31 -6.39
C VAL A 139 9.43 -18.89 -5.06
N GLY A 140 8.79 -19.98 -4.61
CA GLY A 140 9.19 -20.65 -3.38
C GLY A 140 10.53 -21.40 -3.49
N ILE A 141 11.48 -21.07 -2.61
CA ILE A 141 12.78 -21.73 -2.55
C ILE A 141 12.81 -22.79 -1.46
N LYS A 142 13.23 -24.00 -1.82
CA LYS A 142 13.52 -25.06 -0.85
C LYS A 142 14.97 -24.91 -0.38
N ARG A 143 15.18 -24.52 0.88
CA ARG A 143 16.53 -24.44 1.48
C ARG A 143 17.20 -25.82 1.41
N GLY A 144 18.45 -25.86 0.94
CA GLY A 144 19.25 -27.08 0.80
C GLY A 144 19.24 -27.72 -0.59
N ASP A 145 18.34 -27.32 -1.50
CA ASP A 145 18.35 -27.80 -2.89
C ASP A 145 19.16 -26.86 -3.79
N ALA A 146 20.24 -27.37 -4.37
CA ALA A 146 21.09 -26.61 -5.30
C ALA A 146 20.34 -26.20 -6.58
N ARG A 147 19.49 -27.08 -7.12
CA ARG A 147 18.72 -26.80 -8.35
C ARG A 147 17.62 -25.76 -8.14
N SER A 148 17.06 -25.67 -6.93
CA SER A 148 16.11 -24.61 -6.56
C SER A 148 16.80 -23.24 -6.48
N ARG A 149 18.06 -23.19 -6.04
CA ARG A 149 18.85 -21.94 -5.96
C ARG A 149 19.30 -21.47 -7.34
N GLU A 150 19.77 -22.38 -8.19
CA GLU A 150 20.17 -22.04 -9.57
C GLU A 150 19.01 -21.49 -10.40
N ARG A 151 17.82 -22.09 -10.30
CA ARG A 151 16.62 -21.60 -11.01
C ARG A 151 16.18 -20.22 -10.53
N MET A 152 16.27 -19.96 -9.22
CA MET A 152 16.01 -18.62 -8.68
C MET A 152 17.07 -17.62 -9.16
N LEU A 153 18.36 -17.96 -9.07
CA LEU A 153 19.44 -17.09 -9.55
C LEU A 153 19.35 -16.80 -11.04
N ALA A 154 18.90 -17.77 -11.85
CA ALA A 154 18.65 -17.56 -13.28
C ALA A 154 17.48 -16.59 -13.53
N LYS A 155 16.36 -16.72 -12.79
CA LYS A 155 15.25 -15.75 -12.85
C LYS A 155 15.66 -14.36 -12.39
N CYS A 156 16.38 -14.26 -11.27
CA CYS A 156 16.91 -13.00 -10.76
C CYS A 156 17.89 -12.34 -11.75
N ARG A 157 18.77 -13.13 -12.39
CA ARG A 157 19.69 -12.65 -13.42
C ARG A 157 18.93 -12.07 -14.62
N ARG A 158 17.92 -12.79 -15.13
CA ARG A 158 17.08 -12.33 -16.25
C ARG A 158 16.37 -11.01 -15.91
N GLN A 159 15.90 -10.85 -14.69
CA GLN A 159 15.23 -9.62 -14.24
C GLN A 159 16.22 -8.44 -14.08
N LEU A 160 17.44 -8.70 -13.60
CA LEU A 160 18.51 -7.70 -13.57
C LEU A 160 18.92 -7.27 -14.99
N GLU A 161 18.97 -8.21 -15.94
CA GLU A 161 19.22 -7.92 -17.36
C GLU A 161 18.11 -7.08 -18.00
N LEU A 162 16.88 -7.20 -17.50
CA LEU A 162 15.73 -6.36 -17.87
C LEU A 162 15.70 -5.01 -17.14
N GLY A 163 16.65 -4.75 -16.22
CA GLY A 163 16.77 -3.48 -15.50
C GLY A 163 15.94 -3.38 -14.20
N ASN A 164 15.32 -4.47 -13.75
CA ASN A 164 14.49 -4.51 -12.54
C ASN A 164 15.31 -4.83 -11.28
N THR A 165 14.96 -4.23 -10.14
CA THR A 165 15.52 -4.53 -8.81
C THR A 165 14.93 -5.79 -8.18
N ILE A 166 15.78 -6.56 -7.47
CA ILE A 166 15.40 -7.83 -6.81
C ILE A 166 14.89 -7.62 -5.38
N LEU A 167 15.23 -6.52 -4.73
CA LEU A 167 14.91 -6.26 -3.33
C LEU A 167 13.84 -5.20 -3.12
N ASP A 168 13.63 -4.34 -4.12
CA ASP A 168 12.65 -3.27 -4.09
C ASP A 168 11.87 -3.33 -5.40
N VAL A 169 10.54 -3.35 -5.36
CA VAL A 169 9.74 -3.48 -6.58
C VAL A 169 9.66 -2.10 -7.22
N GLY A 170 10.39 -1.87 -8.31
CA GLY A 170 10.15 -0.72 -9.18
C GLY A 170 11.28 0.31 -9.30
N MET A 171 12.38 0.22 -8.55
CA MET A 171 13.53 1.10 -8.79
C MET A 171 14.36 0.62 -9.96
N ARG A 172 14.41 1.41 -11.04
CA ARG A 172 15.43 1.21 -12.07
C ARG A 172 16.79 1.54 -11.47
N ARG A 173 17.83 0.82 -11.91
CA ARG A 173 19.25 1.02 -11.50
C ARG A 173 19.74 2.48 -11.61
N GLU A 174 19.02 3.29 -12.36
CA GLU A 174 19.28 4.69 -12.69
C GLU A 174 18.81 5.68 -11.60
N GLU A 175 17.93 5.25 -10.69
CA GLU A 175 17.35 6.09 -9.63
C GLU A 175 18.13 5.98 -8.29
N VAL A 176 19.13 5.10 -8.22
CA VAL A 176 19.91 4.78 -7.00
C VAL A 176 21.32 5.40 -7.03
N VAL A 177 21.59 6.32 -7.96
CA VAL A 177 22.90 7.01 -8.09
C VAL A 177 22.74 8.52 -7.89
#